data_AF-A0A1V6U6H0-F1
#
_entry.id   AF-A0A1V6U6H0-F1
#
_cell.length_a   1.000
_cell.length_b   1.000
_cell.length_c   1.000
_cell.angle_alpha   90.00
_cell.angle_beta   90.00
_cell.angle_gamma   90.00
#
_symmetry.space_group_name_H-M   'P 1'
#
loop_
_entity.id
_entity.type
_entity.pdbx_description
1 polymer ?
#
loop_
_entity_poly.entity_id
_entity_poly.type
_entity_poly.pdbx_seq_one_letter_code
_entity_poly.pdbx_strand_id
1 'polypeptide(L)'
;MPARSELTPALRERICELHSAAHWGYRRIHQRYPWISISTIRYTIKKEHERRAGVSKPRSGRPRKLDTTDKVRLLDAISENPRITHEDLLAEVSYKVKIDSIRRLLNTENLRKWRYS
;
A
#
# COMPACT_ATOMS: atom_id res chain seq x y z
N MET A 1 -21.46 -6.03 -14.48
CA MET A 1 -20.18 -6.27 -15.21
C MET A 1 -19.21 -6.92 -14.23
N PRO A 2 -18.65 -8.11 -14.51
CA PRO A 2 -17.65 -8.68 -13.62
C PRO A 2 -16.44 -7.74 -13.50
N ALA A 3 -15.85 -7.67 -12.32
CA ALA A 3 -14.64 -6.88 -12.09
C ALA A 3 -13.57 -7.36 -13.08
N ARG A 4 -13.09 -6.45 -13.94
CA ARG A 4 -12.00 -6.78 -14.88
C ARG A 4 -10.77 -7.17 -14.05
N SER A 5 -10.32 -8.40 -14.20
CA SER A 5 -9.10 -8.90 -13.58
C SER A 5 -7.91 -8.03 -13.98
N GLU A 6 -7.04 -7.76 -13.02
CA GLU A 6 -5.83 -6.98 -13.25
C GLU A 6 -4.94 -7.68 -14.29
N LEU A 7 -4.37 -6.92 -15.25
CA LEU A 7 -3.38 -7.49 -16.18
C LEU A 7 -2.17 -8.00 -15.41
N THR A 8 -1.70 -9.19 -15.73
CA THR A 8 -0.49 -9.76 -15.14
C THR A 8 0.75 -8.90 -15.46
N PRO A 9 1.78 -8.89 -14.60
CA PRO A 9 3.02 -8.13 -14.84
C PRO A 9 3.65 -8.44 -16.20
N ALA A 10 3.78 -9.74 -16.54
CA ALA A 10 4.34 -10.18 -17.81
C ALA A 10 3.56 -9.64 -19.03
N LEU A 11 2.23 -9.56 -18.93
CA LEU A 11 1.41 -9.03 -20.02
C LEU A 11 1.58 -7.51 -20.17
N ARG A 12 1.80 -6.78 -19.06
CA ARG A 12 2.10 -5.34 -19.10
C ARG A 12 3.46 -5.08 -19.71
N GLU A 13 4.49 -5.82 -19.30
CA GLU A 13 5.83 -5.76 -19.88
C GLU A 13 5.75 -6.02 -21.39
N ARG A 14 5.03 -7.05 -21.81
CA ARG A 14 4.85 -7.36 -23.23
C ARG A 14 4.15 -6.25 -24.01
N ILE A 15 3.13 -5.61 -23.43
CA ILE A 15 2.46 -4.45 -24.04
C ILE A 15 3.44 -3.28 -24.19
N CYS A 16 4.25 -3.01 -23.16
CA CYS A 16 5.23 -1.93 -23.18
C CYS A 16 6.34 -2.19 -24.20
N GLU A 17 6.87 -3.42 -24.28
CA GLU A 17 7.87 -3.85 -25.26
C GLU A 17 7.36 -3.71 -26.69
N LEU A 18 6.12 -4.15 -26.98
CA LEU A 18 5.53 -4.00 -28.32
C LEU A 18 5.40 -2.53 -28.72
N HIS A 19 5.15 -1.63 -27.77
CA HIS A 19 5.07 -0.21 -28.04
C HIS A 19 6.45 0.45 -28.20
N SER A 20 7.40 0.18 -27.29
CA SER A 20 8.69 0.86 -27.26
C SER A 20 9.73 0.27 -28.22
N ALA A 21 9.86 -1.06 -28.28
CA ALA A 21 10.86 -1.72 -29.12
C ALA A 21 10.32 -1.97 -30.53
N ALA A 22 9.11 -2.52 -30.64
CA ALA A 22 8.52 -2.86 -31.94
C ALA A 22 7.76 -1.70 -32.59
N HIS A 23 7.59 -0.56 -31.91
CA HIS A 23 6.90 0.63 -32.41
C HIS A 23 5.45 0.38 -32.86
N TRP A 24 4.74 -0.54 -32.20
CA TRP A 24 3.33 -0.84 -32.53
C TRP A 24 2.38 0.23 -32.00
N GLY A 25 1.48 0.71 -32.87
CA GLY A 25 0.37 1.56 -32.46
C GLY A 25 -0.68 0.84 -31.61
N TYR A 26 -1.42 1.58 -30.79
CA TYR A 26 -2.40 1.03 -29.84
C TYR A 26 -3.45 0.09 -30.46
N ARG A 27 -3.93 0.41 -31.67
CA ARG A 27 -4.90 -0.42 -32.39
C ARG A 27 -4.32 -1.77 -32.79
N ARG A 28 -3.04 -1.81 -33.19
CA ARG A 28 -2.33 -3.03 -33.56
C ARG A 28 -2.11 -3.93 -32.32
N ILE A 29 -1.76 -3.33 -31.18
CA ILE A 29 -1.66 -4.06 -29.91
C ILE A 29 -3.02 -4.62 -29.48
N HIS A 30 -4.11 -3.85 -29.65
CA HIS A 30 -5.46 -4.34 -29.36
C HIS A 30 -5.89 -5.48 -30.28
N GLN A 31 -5.58 -5.41 -31.58
CA GLN A 31 -5.84 -6.53 -32.50
C GLN A 31 -5.12 -7.82 -32.06
N ARG A 32 -3.92 -7.71 -31.47
CA ARG A 32 -3.18 -8.85 -30.93
C ARG A 32 -3.78 -9.39 -29.62
N TYR A 33 -4.36 -8.50 -28.81
CA TYR A 33 -4.97 -8.80 -27.51
C TYR A 33 -6.39 -8.20 -27.41
N PRO A 34 -7.38 -8.74 -28.15
CA PRO A 34 -8.69 -8.13 -28.31
C PRO A 34 -9.51 -8.07 -27.01
N TRP A 35 -9.21 -8.92 -26.03
CA TRP A 35 -9.82 -8.88 -24.70
C TRP A 35 -9.32 -7.71 -23.83
N ILE A 36 -8.23 -7.06 -24.21
CA ILE A 36 -7.69 -5.89 -23.50
C ILE A 36 -8.18 -4.64 -24.21
N SER A 37 -8.94 -3.80 -23.49
CA SER A 37 -9.43 -2.56 -24.09
C SER A 37 -8.30 -1.61 -24.48
N ILE A 38 -8.50 -0.82 -25.55
CA ILE A 38 -7.54 0.20 -26.01
C ILE A 38 -7.18 1.17 -24.87
N SER A 39 -8.16 1.54 -24.03
CA SER A 39 -7.94 2.40 -22.85
C SER A 39 -6.98 1.75 -21.84
N THR A 40 -7.11 0.45 -21.60
CA THR A 40 -6.20 -0.29 -20.73
C THR A 40 -4.79 -0.34 -21.32
N ILE A 41 -4.64 -0.54 -22.62
CA ILE A 41 -3.33 -0.52 -23.31
C ILE A 41 -2.66 0.85 -23.13
N ARG A 42 -3.38 1.94 -23.45
CA ARG A 42 -2.88 3.31 -23.26
C ARG A 42 -2.49 3.59 -21.81
N TYR A 43 -3.34 3.22 -20.87
CA TYR A 43 -3.07 3.39 -19.44
C TYR A 43 -1.84 2.60 -19.00
N THR A 44 -1.67 1.38 -19.49
CA THR A 44 -0.52 0.52 -19.20
C THR A 44 0.76 1.20 -19.66
N ILE A 45 0.83 1.62 -20.93
CA ILE A 45 2.00 2.31 -21.50
C ILE A 45 2.28 3.62 -20.76
N LYS A 46 1.27 4.45 -20.51
CA LYS A 46 1.42 5.74 -19.80
C LYS A 46 2.02 5.56 -18.39
N LYS A 47 1.60 4.52 -17.67
CA LYS A 47 1.98 4.28 -16.28
C LYS A 47 3.23 3.44 -16.12
N GLU A 48 3.89 3.04 -17.20
CA GLU A 48 5.05 2.15 -17.12
C GLU A 48 6.17 2.71 -16.25
N HIS A 49 6.48 4.00 -16.39
CA HIS A 49 7.49 4.68 -15.57
C HIS A 49 7.18 4.70 -14.06
N GLU A 50 5.92 4.51 -13.65
CA GLU A 50 5.52 4.46 -12.24
C GLU A 50 5.58 3.04 -11.66
N ARG A 51 5.68 2.02 -12.51
CA ARG A 51 5.70 0.62 -12.08
C ARG A 51 7.12 0.17 -11.79
N ARG A 52 7.24 -0.80 -10.89
CA ARG A 52 8.46 -1.59 -10.68
C ARG A 52 8.10 -3.04 -11.00
N ALA A 53 8.80 -3.65 -11.97
CA ALA A 53 8.55 -5.02 -12.45
C ALA A 53 7.09 -5.30 -12.87
N GLY A 54 6.46 -4.36 -13.61
CA GLY A 54 5.09 -4.52 -14.10
C GLY A 54 3.97 -4.50 -13.04
N VAL A 55 4.30 -4.44 -11.74
CA VAL A 55 3.30 -4.43 -10.65
C VAL A 55 2.72 -3.03 -10.47
N SER A 56 1.40 -2.95 -10.23
CA SER A 56 0.75 -1.67 -9.90
C SER A 56 1.27 -1.14 -8.57
N LYS A 57 1.49 0.17 -8.50
CA LYS A 57 1.79 0.83 -7.23
C LYS A 57 0.67 0.52 -6.22
N PRO A 58 0.99 0.01 -5.01
CA PRO A 58 0.01 -0.16 -3.95
C PRO A 58 -0.72 1.15 -3.68
N ARG A 59 -2.02 1.07 -3.41
CA ARG A 59 -2.78 2.25 -2.98
C ARG A 59 -2.18 2.76 -1.67
N SER A 60 -1.97 4.07 -1.55
CA SER A 60 -1.45 4.70 -0.34
C SER A 60 -2.35 4.47 0.89
N GLY A 61 -3.60 4.08 0.66
CA GLY A 61 -4.59 3.88 1.71
C GLY A 61 -4.97 5.19 2.38
N ARG A 62 -5.82 5.08 3.40
CA ARG A 62 -6.16 6.21 4.27
C ARG A 62 -4.99 6.45 5.24
N PRO A 63 -4.57 7.71 5.45
CA PRO A 63 -3.63 8.04 6.52
C PRO A 63 -4.11 7.50 7.86
N ARG A 64 -3.19 6.99 8.68
CA ARG A 64 -3.51 6.52 10.03
C ARG A 64 -3.76 7.72 10.94
N LYS A 65 -4.62 7.54 11.95
CA LYS A 65 -4.90 8.57 12.97
C LYS A 65 -3.71 8.83 13.90
N LEU A 66 -2.91 7.80 14.14
CA LEU A 66 -1.61 7.92 14.80
C LEU A 66 -0.59 8.29 13.74
N ASP A 67 0.05 9.44 13.92
CA ASP A 67 1.17 9.85 13.08
C ASP A 67 2.49 9.21 13.56
N THR A 68 3.58 9.54 12.86
CA THR A 68 4.92 9.02 13.21
C THR A 68 5.39 9.55 14.56
N THR A 69 5.01 10.77 14.93
CA THR A 69 5.39 11.40 16.20
C THR A 69 4.70 10.73 17.39
N ASP A 70 3.40 10.48 17.26
CA ASP A 70 2.60 9.72 18.22
C ASP A 70 3.17 8.31 18.40
N LYS A 71 3.63 7.67 17.31
CA LYS A 71 4.31 6.37 17.38
C LYS A 71 5.59 6.46 18.21
N VAL A 72 6.45 7.46 17.98
CA VAL A 72 7.71 7.63 18.71
C VAL A 72 7.42 7.84 20.20
N ARG A 73 6.51 8.75 20.56
CA ARG A 73 6.10 8.99 21.96
C ARG A 73 5.64 7.73 22.68
N LEU A 74 4.79 6.93 22.02
CA LEU A 74 4.30 5.66 22.60
C LEU A 74 5.44 4.66 22.84
N LEU A 75 6.41 4.58 21.93
CA LEU A 75 7.54 3.66 22.06
C LEU A 75 8.53 4.13 23.15
N ASP A 76 8.79 5.43 23.22
CA ASP A 76 9.65 6.03 24.24
C ASP A 76 9.05 5.83 25.63
N ALA A 77 7.74 6.11 25.81
CA ALA A 77 7.05 5.90 27.08
C ALA A 77 7.09 4.44 27.57
N ILE A 78 7.00 3.47 26.64
CA ILE A 78 7.16 2.03 26.95
C ILE A 78 8.60 1.68 27.32
N SER A 79 9.58 2.30 26.65
CA SER A 79 11.00 2.10 26.92
C SER A 79 11.41 2.67 28.29
N GLU A 80 10.89 3.85 28.64
CA GLU A 80 11.14 4.51 29.91
C GLU A 80 10.44 3.81 31.08
N ASN A 81 9.18 3.39 30.89
CA ASN A 81 8.41 2.70 31.91
C ASN A 81 7.82 1.37 31.40
N PRO A 82 8.52 0.24 31.62
CA PRO A 82 8.04 -1.08 31.27
C PRO A 82 6.84 -1.62 32.09
N ARG A 83 6.18 -0.78 32.90
CA ARG A 83 4.89 -1.06 33.56
C ARG A 83 3.79 -0.04 33.21
N ILE A 84 3.98 0.78 32.18
CA ILE A 84 3.00 1.79 31.75
C ILE A 84 1.62 1.18 31.47
N THR A 85 0.55 1.84 31.92
CA THR A 85 -0.80 1.31 31.73
C THR A 85 -1.39 1.71 30.38
N HIS A 86 -2.48 1.05 29.98
CA HIS A 86 -3.22 1.44 28.79
C HIS A 86 -3.77 2.87 28.84
N GLU A 87 -4.13 3.35 30.04
CA GLU A 87 -4.66 4.70 30.23
C GLU A 87 -3.58 5.76 30.04
N ASP A 88 -2.38 5.50 30.56
CA ASP A 88 -1.21 6.35 30.34
C ASP A 88 -0.84 6.43 28.85
N LEU A 89 -0.83 5.28 28.14
CA LEU A 89 -0.58 5.25 26.69
C LEU A 89 -1.64 6.03 25.89
N LEU A 90 -2.90 6.05 26.34
CA LEU A 90 -3.93 6.88 25.72
C LEU A 90 -3.70 8.37 25.98
N ALA A 91 -3.25 8.72 27.20
CA ALA A 91 -2.93 10.09 27.57
C ALA A 91 -1.76 10.65 26.74
N GLU A 92 -0.71 9.85 26.47
CA GLU A 92 0.44 10.24 25.64
C GLU A 92 0.06 10.71 24.23
N VAL A 93 -1.01 10.14 23.68
CA VAL A 93 -1.57 10.52 22.37
C VAL A 93 -2.84 11.34 22.48
N SER A 94 -3.09 11.96 23.64
CA SER A 94 -4.24 12.83 23.92
C SER A 94 -5.58 12.19 23.52
N TYR A 95 -5.74 10.89 23.77
CA TYR A 95 -6.94 10.11 23.46
C TYR A 95 -7.40 10.19 21.98
N LYS A 96 -6.50 10.48 21.05
CA LYS A 96 -6.78 10.54 19.60
C LYS A 96 -7.39 9.25 19.03
N VAL A 97 -7.08 8.12 19.66
CA VAL A 97 -7.49 6.78 19.23
C VAL A 97 -7.93 5.92 20.40
N LYS A 98 -8.66 4.83 20.10
CA LYS A 98 -8.97 3.78 21.06
C LYS A 98 -7.76 2.86 21.28
N ILE A 99 -7.71 2.20 22.43
CA ILE A 99 -6.61 1.31 22.83
C ILE A 99 -6.29 0.21 21.80
N ASP A 100 -7.30 -0.30 21.08
CA ASP A 100 -7.07 -1.30 20.03
C ASP A 100 -6.18 -0.81 18.88
N SER A 101 -6.17 0.50 18.62
CA SER A 101 -5.29 1.09 17.60
C SER A 101 -3.83 1.06 18.05
N ILE A 102 -3.59 1.34 19.33
CA ILE A 102 -2.28 1.26 19.98
C ILE A 102 -1.84 -0.22 20.02
N ARG A 103 -2.70 -1.15 20.43
CA ARG A 103 -2.39 -2.60 20.42
C ARG A 103 -1.99 -3.12 19.04
N ARG A 104 -2.66 -2.69 17.97
CA ARG A 104 -2.29 -3.06 16.59
C ARG A 104 -0.92 -2.48 16.20
N LEU A 105 -0.62 -1.25 16.62
CA LEU A 105 0.69 -0.63 16.43
C LEU A 105 1.76 -1.45 17.16
N LEU A 106 1.58 -1.74 18.45
CA LEU A 106 2.54 -2.52 19.24
C LEU A 106 2.76 -3.93 18.68
N ASN A 107 1.72 -4.56 18.14
CA ASN A 107 1.87 -5.85 17.46
C ASN A 107 2.68 -5.75 16.16
N THR A 108 2.58 -4.64 15.42
CA THR A 108 3.38 -4.39 14.22
C THR A 108 4.86 -4.21 14.58
N GLU A 109 5.15 -3.61 15.74
CA GLU A 109 6.50 -3.42 16.27
C GLU A 109 7.03 -4.63 17.08
N ASN A 110 6.34 -5.78 17.06
CA ASN A 110 6.67 -7.00 17.82
C ASN A 110 6.66 -6.86 19.37
N LEU A 111 6.03 -5.82 19.92
CA LEU A 111 5.89 -5.58 21.37
C LEU A 111 4.69 -6.32 21.96
N ARG A 112 4.66 -7.66 21.81
CA ARG A 112 3.49 -8.50 22.13
C ARG A 112 3.17 -8.63 23.62
N LYS A 113 4.11 -8.32 24.51
CA LYS A 113 3.94 -8.37 25.97
C LYS A 113 2.80 -7.45 26.46
N TRP A 114 2.57 -6.35 25.74
CA TRP A 114 1.65 -5.28 26.09
C TRP A 114 0.24 -5.45 25.51
N ARG A 115 -0.15 -6.69 25.21
CA ARG A 115 -1.49 -7.02 24.69
C ARG A 115 -2.52 -7.26 25.78
N TYR A 116 -2.09 -7.65 26.97
CA TYR A 116 -2.95 -8.22 28.03
C TYR A 116 -2.72 -7.61 29.42
N SER A 117 -1.82 -6.63 29.57
CA SER A 117 -1.52 -5.96 30.84
C SER A 117 -2.59 -4.96 31.24
#